data_AF-A0A3B3USX0-F1
#
_entry.id   AF-A0A3B3USX0-F1
#
_cell.length_a   1.000
_cell.length_b   1.000
_cell.length_c   1.000
_cell.angle_alpha   90.00
_cell.angle_beta   90.00
_cell.angle_gamma   90.00
#
_symmetry.space_group_name_H-M   'P 1'
#
loop_
_entity.id
_entity.type
_entity.pdbx_description
1 polymer ?
#
loop_
_entity_poly.entity_id
_entity_poly.type
_entity_poly.pdbx_seq_one_letter_code
_entity_poly.pdbx_strand_id
1 'polypeptide(L)'
;IVNCLAQQGSSLTLAFHGKVQSKIKDLLQQMEEGLKTADPHDFSTYTGWTGIALLYLQLHRVSSEASHLQRALDYVKRAMRILNGRKVTFLCGDAGPLAVGAVVYHKLNNNTESKDCVSRLLQLQRSVVSPDNEMPDELLFGRTGYLFALLYVNKEIGADAVDERFGVRVTTRWSRSGTPSVKYYYLLHPTMLAELVRPSIDYVRHKRFRSGNFPSSLSNESDRLVHWCHGAPGVIHMLIMAYKVSRSEQCCMLHFYS
;
A
#
# COMPACT_ATOMS: atom_id res chain seq x y z
N ILE A 1 -12.97 7.70 -4.79
CA ILE A 1 -14.39 7.32 -5.00
C ILE A 1 -15.20 8.54 -5.45
N VAL A 2 -15.24 9.64 -4.69
CA VAL A 2 -16.01 10.85 -5.09
C VAL A 2 -15.49 11.50 -6.38
N ASN A 3 -14.17 11.63 -6.56
CA ASN A 3 -13.61 12.27 -7.76
C ASN A 3 -13.49 11.35 -8.99
N CYS A 4 -13.61 10.03 -8.85
CA CYS A 4 -13.57 9.12 -10.02
C CYS A 4 -14.90 9.04 -10.76
N LEU A 5 -16.01 9.43 -10.12
CA LEU A 5 -17.35 9.37 -10.72
C LEU A 5 -17.73 10.66 -11.48
N ALA A 6 -16.91 11.70 -11.41
CA ALA A 6 -17.15 12.98 -12.09
C ALA A 6 -16.76 12.96 -13.58
N GLN A 7 -16.02 11.97 -14.06
CA GLN A 7 -15.51 11.93 -15.44
C GLN A 7 -16.45 11.28 -16.45
N GLN A 8 -17.62 10.80 -16.04
CA GLN A 8 -18.64 10.25 -16.94
C GLN A 8 -20.00 10.87 -16.63
N GLY A 9 -20.31 12.03 -17.22
CA GLY A 9 -21.64 12.50 -17.66
C GLY A 9 -22.89 12.45 -16.74
N SER A 10 -22.85 11.81 -15.58
CA SER A 10 -23.92 11.77 -14.60
C SER A 10 -23.46 12.60 -13.40
N SER A 11 -23.91 13.85 -13.37
CA SER A 11 -23.82 14.67 -12.16
C SER A 11 -24.48 13.88 -11.02
N LEU A 12 -23.68 13.32 -10.11
CA LEU A 12 -24.16 12.97 -8.79
C LEU A 12 -24.83 14.24 -8.25
N THR A 13 -26.12 14.17 -7.95
CA THR A 13 -26.89 15.35 -7.56
C THR A 13 -26.21 16.04 -6.39
N LEU A 14 -26.17 17.38 -6.41
CA LEU A 14 -25.59 18.18 -5.31
C LEU A 14 -26.16 17.76 -3.94
N ALA A 15 -27.43 17.32 -3.92
CA ALA A 15 -28.08 16.75 -2.76
C ALA A 15 -27.38 15.48 -2.22
N PHE A 16 -26.96 14.56 -3.09
CA PHE A 16 -26.21 13.37 -2.67
C PHE A 16 -24.83 13.74 -2.14
N HIS A 17 -24.12 14.66 -2.80
CA HIS A 17 -22.84 15.17 -2.31
C HIS A 17 -22.99 15.78 -0.91
N GLY A 18 -24.01 16.61 -0.68
CA GLY A 18 -24.32 17.19 0.62
C GLY A 18 -24.55 16.14 1.71
N LYS A 19 -25.31 15.07 1.42
CA LYS A 19 -25.53 13.96 2.36
C LYS A 19 -24.23 13.24 2.73
N VAL A 20 -23.37 12.95 1.75
CA VAL A 20 -22.08 12.31 1.98
C VAL A 20 -21.17 13.20 2.85
N GLN A 21 -21.08 14.49 2.52
CA GLN A 21 -20.26 15.44 3.29
C GLN A 21 -20.75 15.59 4.73
N SER A 22 -22.07 15.68 4.95
CA SER A 22 -22.64 15.71 6.30
C SER A 22 -22.24 14.46 7.08
N LYS A 23 -22.40 13.28 6.47
CA LYS A 23 -22.10 12.03 7.16
C LYS A 23 -20.62 11.86 7.46
N ILE A 24 -19.73 12.33 6.57
CA ILE A 24 -18.28 12.37 6.83
C ILE A 24 -17.99 13.20 8.07
N LYS A 25 -18.57 14.39 8.20
CA LYS A 25 -18.37 15.26 9.37
C LYS A 25 -18.84 14.58 10.67
N ASP A 26 -20.04 14.00 10.66
CA ASP A 26 -20.59 13.31 11.83
C ASP A 26 -19.71 12.15 12.28
N LEU A 27 -19.25 11.32 11.33
CA LEU A 27 -18.41 10.15 11.64
C LEU A 27 -16.99 10.57 12.06
N LEU A 28 -16.45 11.66 11.52
CA LEU A 28 -15.17 12.20 11.98
C LEU A 28 -15.24 12.67 13.42
N GLN A 29 -16.34 13.32 13.82
CA GLN A 29 -16.53 13.72 15.22
C GLN A 29 -16.61 12.51 16.14
N GLN A 30 -17.36 11.47 15.76
CA GLN A 30 -17.45 10.22 16.54
C GLN A 30 -16.11 9.50 16.64
N MET A 31 -15.36 9.45 15.53
CA MET A 31 -14.02 8.87 15.49
C MET A 31 -13.07 9.62 16.44
N GLU A 32 -13.03 10.94 16.37
CA GLU A 32 -12.17 11.77 17.23
C GLU A 32 -12.49 11.59 18.73
N GLU A 33 -13.77 11.43 19.07
CA GLU A 33 -14.17 11.10 20.45
C GLU A 33 -13.69 9.70 20.86
N GLY A 34 -13.90 8.69 20.01
CA GLY A 34 -13.47 7.32 20.26
C GLY A 34 -11.96 7.15 20.34
N LEU A 35 -11.20 7.98 19.63
CA LEU A 35 -9.73 7.96 19.68
C LEU A 35 -9.18 8.36 21.05
N LYS A 36 -9.95 9.04 21.92
CA LYS A 36 -9.49 9.37 23.27
C LYS A 36 -9.22 8.12 24.13
N THR A 37 -9.89 7.01 23.84
CA THR A 37 -9.72 5.73 24.54
C THR A 37 -8.91 4.70 23.74
N ALA A 38 -8.38 5.07 22.57
CA ALA A 38 -7.59 4.17 21.74
C ALA A 38 -6.20 3.90 22.35
N ASP A 39 -5.62 2.74 22.01
CA ASP A 39 -4.29 2.34 22.50
C ASP A 39 -3.23 3.40 22.13
N PRO A 40 -2.61 4.06 23.12
CA PRO A 40 -1.60 5.07 22.85
C PRO A 40 -0.33 4.52 22.20
N HIS A 41 -0.10 3.20 22.23
CA HIS A 41 1.10 2.55 21.70
C HIS A 41 0.93 1.95 20.29
N ASP A 42 -0.27 1.98 19.72
CA ASP A 42 -0.47 1.52 18.34
C ASP A 42 -0.10 2.60 17.33
N PHE A 43 1.14 2.60 16.87
CA PHE A 43 1.60 3.50 15.80
C PHE A 43 1.25 3.02 14.38
N SER A 44 0.70 1.82 14.23
CA SER A 44 0.56 1.18 12.94
C SER A 44 -0.36 1.96 11.99
N THR A 45 -0.25 1.69 10.70
CA THR A 45 -1.18 2.23 9.71
C THR A 45 -2.46 1.41 9.65
N TYR A 46 -2.40 0.12 9.99
CA TYR A 46 -3.51 -0.81 9.91
C TYR A 46 -4.60 -0.54 10.96
N THR A 47 -4.21 -0.31 12.21
CA THR A 47 -5.15 -0.09 13.34
C THR A 47 -4.82 1.15 14.17
N GLY A 48 -3.67 1.78 13.94
CA GLY A 48 -3.12 2.80 14.83
C GLY A 48 -3.16 4.24 14.31
N TRP A 49 -2.39 5.09 14.98
CA TRP A 49 -2.34 6.54 14.77
C TRP A 49 -1.94 6.93 13.33
N THR A 50 -1.11 6.12 12.67
CA THR A 50 -0.70 6.42 11.29
C THR A 50 -1.85 6.22 10.30
N GLY A 51 -2.76 5.28 10.57
CA GLY A 51 -3.97 5.10 9.75
C GLY A 51 -4.87 6.32 9.80
N ILE A 52 -5.01 6.91 10.99
CA ILE A 52 -5.75 8.16 11.19
C ILE A 52 -5.04 9.33 10.49
N ALA A 53 -3.71 9.40 10.55
CA ALA A 53 -2.96 10.40 9.79
C ALA A 53 -3.20 10.30 8.28
N LEU A 54 -3.24 9.08 7.72
CA LEU A 54 -3.58 8.86 6.31
C LEU A 54 -4.99 9.31 5.97
N LEU A 55 -5.95 9.07 6.85
CA LEU A 55 -7.32 9.56 6.67
C LEU A 55 -7.34 11.09 6.56
N TYR A 56 -6.69 11.79 7.49
CA TYR A 56 -6.61 13.26 7.46
C TYR A 56 -5.85 13.80 6.24
N LEU A 57 -4.78 13.12 5.84
CA LEU A 57 -4.08 13.45 4.61
C LEU A 57 -4.98 13.28 3.37
N GLN A 58 -5.80 12.23 3.33
CA GLN A 58 -6.79 12.02 2.27
C GLN A 58 -7.93 13.03 2.32
N LEU A 59 -8.38 13.44 3.50
CA LEU A 59 -9.36 14.52 3.65
C LEU A 59 -8.82 15.84 3.11
N HIS A 60 -7.58 16.20 3.45
CA HIS A 60 -6.90 17.37 2.89
C HIS A 60 -6.82 17.32 1.36
N ARG A 61 -6.53 16.15 0.76
CA ARG A 61 -6.51 16.01 -0.71
C ARG A 61 -7.84 16.29 -1.39
N VAL A 62 -8.95 16.02 -0.70
CA VAL A 62 -10.31 16.19 -1.26
C VAL A 62 -10.88 17.56 -0.94
N SER A 63 -10.65 18.07 0.27
CA SER A 63 -11.23 19.34 0.74
C SER A 63 -10.29 20.54 0.59
N SER A 64 -8.99 20.33 0.38
CA SER A 64 -7.94 21.35 0.38
C SER A 64 -7.83 22.17 1.68
N GLU A 65 -8.45 21.70 2.77
CA GLU A 65 -8.43 22.36 4.07
C GLU A 65 -7.10 22.16 4.78
N ALA A 66 -6.43 23.25 5.18
CA ALA A 66 -5.13 23.20 5.85
C ALA A 66 -5.21 22.56 7.25
N SER A 67 -6.34 22.69 7.93
CA SER A 67 -6.58 22.09 9.25
C SER A 67 -6.45 20.57 9.23
N HIS A 68 -6.93 19.90 8.17
CA HIS A 68 -6.77 18.46 7.99
C HIS A 68 -5.31 18.06 7.83
N LEU A 69 -4.52 18.84 7.10
CA LEU A 69 -3.08 18.56 6.97
C LEU A 69 -2.35 18.71 8.29
N GLN A 70 -2.71 19.72 9.10
CA GLN A 70 -2.16 19.90 10.44
C GLN A 70 -2.54 18.75 11.38
N ARG A 71 -3.79 18.28 11.35
CA ARG A 71 -4.22 17.09 12.10
C ARG A 71 -3.42 15.84 11.70
N ALA A 72 -3.19 15.64 10.40
CA ALA A 72 -2.36 14.54 9.92
C ALA A 72 -0.94 14.60 10.52
N LEU A 73 -0.34 15.80 10.57
CA LEU A 73 0.98 16.00 11.18
C LEU A 73 1.00 15.65 12.66
N ASP A 74 -0.02 16.04 13.43
CA ASP A 74 -0.09 15.75 14.86
C ASP A 74 -0.10 14.23 15.13
N TYR A 75 -0.86 13.47 14.34
CA TYR A 75 -0.91 12.00 14.44
C TYR A 75 0.37 11.33 13.97
N VAL A 76 0.99 11.81 12.89
CA VAL A 76 2.33 11.34 12.47
C VAL A 76 3.34 11.53 13.59
N LYS A 77 3.40 12.74 14.18
CA LYS A 77 4.33 13.04 15.27
C LYS A 77 4.10 12.14 16.48
N ARG A 78 2.84 11.83 16.79
CA ARG A 78 2.50 10.87 17.84
C ARG A 78 3.03 9.48 17.52
N ALA A 79 2.76 8.96 16.32
CA ALA A 79 3.21 7.64 15.88
C ALA A 79 4.74 7.50 15.85
N MET A 80 5.45 8.54 15.39
CA MET A 80 6.91 8.53 15.25
C MET A 80 7.69 8.48 16.58
N ARG A 81 7.05 8.79 17.72
CA ARG A 81 7.70 8.77 19.05
C ARG A 81 7.92 7.36 19.60
N ILE A 82 7.19 6.37 19.08
CA ILE A 82 7.13 5.01 19.63
C ILE A 82 7.62 3.94 18.65
N LEU A 83 8.32 4.37 17.60
CA LEU A 83 8.98 3.48 16.64
C LEU A 83 10.06 2.66 17.33
N ASN A 84 10.19 1.40 16.93
CA ASN A 84 11.04 0.43 17.64
C ASN A 84 11.89 -0.47 16.72
N GLY A 85 11.76 -0.33 15.41
CA GLY A 85 12.54 -1.06 14.40
C GLY A 85 12.20 -2.54 14.26
N ARG A 86 11.22 -3.08 15.00
CA ARG A 86 10.89 -4.53 14.98
C ARG A 86 10.11 -4.94 13.74
N LYS A 87 9.22 -4.06 13.26
CA LYS A 87 8.38 -4.30 12.08
C LYS A 87 8.69 -3.22 11.06
N VAL A 88 8.74 -3.60 9.78
CA VAL A 88 9.26 -2.70 8.72
C VAL A 88 8.28 -2.49 7.56
N THR A 89 7.04 -2.95 7.67
CA THR A 89 6.03 -2.78 6.61
C THR A 89 5.23 -1.50 6.74
N PHE A 90 4.63 -1.05 5.64
CA PHE A 90 3.77 0.14 5.66
C PHE A 90 2.57 -0.01 6.60
N LEU A 91 1.90 -1.17 6.57
CA LEU A 91 0.66 -1.37 7.32
C LEU A 91 0.89 -1.59 8.81
N CYS A 92 1.89 -2.41 9.17
CA CYS A 92 2.06 -2.88 10.55
C CYS A 92 3.40 -2.48 11.19
N GLY A 93 4.26 -1.74 10.50
CA GLY A 93 5.61 -1.42 10.98
C GLY A 93 6.02 0.03 10.77
N ASP A 94 7.28 0.30 11.09
CA ASP A 94 7.86 1.65 11.15
C ASP A 94 7.86 2.37 9.81
N ALA A 95 7.82 1.61 8.70
CA ALA A 95 7.76 2.18 7.36
C ALA A 95 6.47 2.98 7.11
N GLY A 96 5.36 2.65 7.77
CA GLY A 96 4.12 3.41 7.68
C GLY A 96 4.28 4.85 8.18
N PRO A 97 4.54 5.06 9.48
CA PRO A 97 4.76 6.39 10.06
C PRO A 97 5.81 7.21 9.32
N LEU A 98 6.92 6.58 8.91
CA LEU A 98 7.99 7.26 8.16
C LEU A 98 7.54 7.69 6.76
N ALA A 99 6.88 6.82 6.00
CA ALA A 99 6.42 7.14 4.66
C ALA A 99 5.30 8.20 4.67
N VAL A 100 4.34 8.07 5.59
CA VAL A 100 3.25 9.07 5.75
C VAL A 100 3.81 10.39 6.24
N GLY A 101 4.73 10.36 7.20
CA GLY A 101 5.39 11.55 7.72
C GLY A 101 6.18 12.29 6.65
N ALA A 102 6.93 11.58 5.81
CA ALA A 102 7.63 12.18 4.68
C ALA A 102 6.68 13.00 3.78
N VAL A 103 5.53 12.41 3.41
CA VAL A 103 4.54 13.08 2.55
C VAL A 103 3.89 14.28 3.25
N VAL A 104 3.53 14.15 4.53
CA VAL A 104 2.92 15.25 5.29
C VAL A 104 3.89 16.42 5.43
N TYR A 105 5.15 16.16 5.80
CA TYR A 105 6.19 17.19 5.89
C TYR A 105 6.46 17.86 4.55
N HIS A 106 6.52 17.07 3.46
CA HIS A 106 6.69 17.60 2.12
C HIS A 106 5.55 18.56 1.73
N LYS A 107 4.28 18.17 1.98
CA LYS A 107 3.11 19.04 1.70
C LYS A 107 3.07 20.30 2.56
N LEU A 108 3.71 20.28 3.73
CA LEU A 108 3.89 21.45 4.59
C LEU A 108 5.13 22.29 4.23
N ASN A 109 5.80 22.00 3.11
CA ASN A 109 7.05 22.62 2.68
C ASN A 109 8.22 22.45 3.68
N ASN A 110 8.13 21.48 4.59
CA ASN A 110 9.21 21.13 5.50
C ASN A 110 10.09 20.03 4.89
N ASN A 111 10.94 20.43 3.95
CA ASN A 111 11.79 19.51 3.21
C ASN A 111 12.85 18.80 4.08
N THR A 112 13.28 19.42 5.19
CA THR A 112 14.28 18.83 6.08
C THR A 112 13.72 17.59 6.78
N GLU A 113 12.58 17.72 7.45
CA GLU A 113 11.92 16.60 8.13
C GLU A 113 11.41 15.55 7.14
N SER A 114 10.95 15.99 5.97
CA SER A 114 10.57 15.07 4.88
C SER A 114 11.74 14.18 4.47
N LYS A 115 12.94 14.75 4.28
CA LYS A 115 14.14 14.00 3.90
C LYS A 115 14.66 13.11 5.03
N ASP A 116 14.56 13.54 6.29
CA ASP A 116 14.88 12.70 7.45
C ASP A 116 14.01 11.44 7.48
N CYS A 117 12.70 11.60 7.31
CA CYS A 117 11.76 10.48 7.26
C CYS A 117 12.12 9.48 6.15
N VAL A 118 12.46 9.97 4.94
CA VAL A 118 12.89 9.12 3.82
C VAL A 118 14.21 8.41 4.14
N SER A 119 15.20 9.12 4.70
CA SER A 119 16.49 8.53 5.10
C SER A 119 16.30 7.38 6.09
N ARG A 120 15.47 7.58 7.12
CA ARG A 120 15.14 6.55 8.11
C ARG A 120 14.35 5.39 7.51
N LEU A 121 13.44 5.67 6.57
CA LEU A 121 12.72 4.63 5.83
C LEU A 121 13.68 3.74 5.05
N LEU A 122 14.70 4.31 4.42
CA LEU A 122 15.74 3.58 3.69
C LEU A 122 16.63 2.74 4.61
N GLN A 123 16.91 3.21 5.83
CA GLN A 123 17.70 2.45 6.80
C GLN A 123 17.02 1.13 7.20
N LEU A 124 15.69 1.03 7.12
CA LEU A 124 14.95 -0.20 7.39
C LEU A 124 15.27 -1.34 6.39
N GLN A 125 15.81 -1.01 5.21
CA GLN A 125 16.19 -1.99 4.18
C GLN A 125 17.13 -3.08 4.74
N ARG A 126 17.98 -2.74 5.71
CA ARG A 126 18.92 -3.69 6.34
C ARG A 126 18.20 -4.91 6.91
N SER A 127 17.04 -4.71 7.54
CA SER A 127 16.24 -5.79 8.11
C SER A 127 15.47 -6.58 7.04
N VAL A 128 15.15 -5.97 5.90
CA VAL A 128 14.35 -6.56 4.82
C VAL A 128 15.19 -7.49 3.92
N VAL A 129 16.44 -7.10 3.67
CA VAL A 129 17.35 -7.79 2.74
C VAL A 129 18.27 -8.78 3.46
N SER A 130 18.29 -8.78 4.80
CA SER A 130 19.15 -9.68 5.57
C SER A 130 18.88 -11.16 5.21
N PRO A 131 19.92 -11.92 4.81
CA PRO A 131 19.78 -13.34 4.48
C PRO A 131 19.40 -14.21 5.68
N ASP A 132 19.66 -13.73 6.90
CA ASP A 132 19.36 -14.43 8.15
C ASP A 132 17.92 -14.19 8.62
N ASN A 133 17.16 -13.32 7.92
CA ASN A 133 15.80 -12.97 8.30
C ASN A 133 14.78 -13.60 7.35
N GLU A 134 14.01 -14.57 7.87
CA GLU A 134 12.87 -15.19 7.17
C GLU A 134 11.65 -14.26 7.14
N MET A 135 11.82 -13.08 6.55
CA MET A 135 10.71 -12.17 6.31
C MET A 135 9.79 -12.76 5.23
N PRO A 136 8.45 -12.74 5.40
CA PRO A 136 7.53 -13.20 4.36
C PRO A 136 7.49 -12.23 3.18
N ASP A 137 6.78 -12.61 2.12
CA ASP A 137 6.65 -11.80 0.88
C ASP A 137 5.25 -11.19 0.71
N GLU A 138 4.43 -11.18 1.75
CA GLU A 138 3.08 -10.60 1.74
C GLU A 138 3.05 -9.12 2.18
N LEU A 139 1.84 -8.54 2.25
CA LEU A 139 1.64 -7.09 2.34
C LEU A 139 1.66 -6.55 3.79
N LEU A 140 1.21 -7.32 4.78
CA LEU A 140 1.07 -6.85 6.17
C LEU A 140 2.39 -6.87 6.94
N PHE A 141 3.23 -7.89 6.74
CA PHE A 141 4.46 -8.17 7.48
C PHE A 141 5.65 -8.52 6.59
N GLY A 142 5.46 -8.58 5.27
CA GLY A 142 6.45 -9.02 4.32
C GLY A 142 7.12 -7.92 3.49
N ARG A 143 8.03 -8.34 2.62
CA ARG A 143 8.83 -7.46 1.74
C ARG A 143 7.96 -6.57 0.86
N THR A 144 6.82 -7.09 0.39
CA THR A 144 5.83 -6.33 -0.39
C THR A 144 5.26 -5.16 0.41
N GLY A 145 5.04 -5.33 1.72
CA GLY A 145 4.59 -4.26 2.60
C GLY A 145 5.60 -3.12 2.76
N TYR A 146 6.90 -3.43 2.76
CA TYR A 146 7.96 -2.41 2.76
C TYR A 146 8.09 -1.74 1.39
N LEU A 147 8.04 -2.54 0.31
CA LEU A 147 8.05 -2.05 -1.06
C LEU A 147 6.93 -1.03 -1.32
N PHE A 148 5.73 -1.31 -0.80
CA PHE A 148 4.61 -0.39 -0.88
C PHE A 148 4.92 0.97 -0.23
N ALA A 149 5.63 1.00 0.89
CA ALA A 149 6.02 2.26 1.54
C ALA A 149 6.92 3.11 0.65
N LEU A 150 7.90 2.50 -0.01
CA LEU A 150 8.78 3.17 -0.97
C LEU A 150 7.99 3.69 -2.18
N LEU A 151 7.07 2.88 -2.71
CA LEU A 151 6.20 3.23 -3.86
C LEU A 151 5.32 4.42 -3.51
N TYR A 152 4.76 4.39 -2.31
CA TYR A 152 3.91 5.44 -1.78
C TYR A 152 4.65 6.78 -1.73
N VAL A 153 5.87 6.81 -1.19
CA VAL A 153 6.69 8.03 -1.13
C VAL A 153 6.99 8.57 -2.53
N ASN A 154 7.46 7.72 -3.46
CA ASN A 154 7.77 8.15 -4.83
C ASN A 154 6.54 8.68 -5.57
N LYS A 155 5.37 8.07 -5.33
CA LYS A 155 4.13 8.54 -5.93
C LYS A 155 3.70 9.92 -5.41
N GLU A 156 3.92 10.19 -4.12
CA GLU A 156 3.35 11.36 -3.45
C GLU A 156 4.28 12.58 -3.41
N ILE A 157 5.59 12.37 -3.38
CA ILE A 157 6.61 13.44 -3.34
C ILE A 157 7.19 13.68 -4.74
N GLY A 158 7.40 12.61 -5.50
CA GLY A 158 8.02 12.65 -6.82
C GLY A 158 8.87 11.41 -7.09
N ALA A 159 9.04 11.06 -8.37
CA ALA A 159 9.68 9.81 -8.79
C ALA A 159 11.11 9.63 -8.23
N ASP A 160 11.82 10.74 -7.97
CA ASP A 160 13.20 10.75 -7.49
C ASP A 160 13.33 10.91 -5.96
N ALA A 161 12.22 10.89 -5.21
CA ALA A 161 12.26 11.06 -3.76
C ALA A 161 13.01 9.92 -3.06
N VAL A 162 12.88 8.70 -3.57
CA VAL A 162 13.72 7.55 -3.26
C VAL A 162 14.55 7.22 -4.49
N ASP A 163 15.86 7.48 -4.42
CA ASP A 163 16.82 7.21 -5.51
C ASP A 163 16.71 5.74 -5.99
N GLU A 164 16.71 5.53 -7.31
CA GLU A 164 16.71 4.22 -7.95
C GLU A 164 17.82 3.31 -7.43
N ARG A 165 18.95 3.87 -6.97
CA ARG A 165 20.05 3.12 -6.33
C ARG A 165 19.66 2.47 -5.00
N PHE A 166 18.72 3.08 -4.28
CA PHE A 166 18.10 2.53 -3.06
C PHE A 166 16.77 1.81 -3.34
N GLY A 167 16.32 1.83 -4.60
CA GLY A 167 15.32 0.91 -5.14
C GLY A 167 15.83 -0.53 -5.08
N VAL A 168 15.91 -1.08 -3.87
CA VAL A 168 16.04 -2.51 -3.53
C VAL A 168 16.77 -3.32 -4.61
N ARG A 169 18.10 -3.19 -4.71
CA ARG A 169 18.95 -4.14 -5.45
C ARG A 169 18.95 -5.49 -4.71
N VAL A 170 17.91 -6.31 -4.90
CA VAL A 170 17.84 -7.68 -4.35
C VAL A 170 18.47 -8.66 -5.34
N THR A 171 19.81 -8.64 -5.42
CA THR A 171 20.61 -9.48 -6.33
C THR A 171 20.33 -10.98 -6.19
N THR A 172 20.30 -11.70 -7.31
CA THR A 172 20.29 -13.16 -7.39
C THR A 172 21.59 -13.76 -6.88
N ARG A 173 21.55 -14.50 -5.75
CA ARG A 173 22.48 -15.61 -5.53
C ARG A 173 21.66 -16.89 -5.55
N TRP A 174 22.03 -17.77 -6.47
CA TRP A 174 21.50 -19.12 -6.62
C TRP A 174 21.87 -19.93 -5.37
N SER A 175 20.87 -20.32 -4.56
CA SER A 175 21.08 -21.37 -3.56
C SER A 175 20.68 -22.71 -4.17
N ARG A 176 21.51 -23.73 -3.96
CA ARG A 176 21.43 -25.07 -4.56
C ARG A 176 20.22 -25.91 -4.10
N SER A 177 19.20 -25.32 -3.47
CA SER A 177 18.14 -26.06 -2.76
C SER A 177 16.74 -26.03 -3.39
N GLY A 178 16.57 -25.55 -4.63
CA GLY A 178 15.41 -25.93 -5.46
C GLY A 178 14.02 -25.39 -5.05
N THR A 179 13.91 -24.39 -4.17
CA THR A 179 12.65 -23.67 -3.93
C THR A 179 12.73 -22.22 -4.42
N PRO A 180 11.76 -21.74 -5.23
CA PRO A 180 11.76 -20.37 -5.74
C PRO A 180 11.23 -19.41 -4.67
N SER A 181 12.12 -18.71 -3.97
CA SER A 181 11.77 -17.57 -3.10
C SER A 181 11.71 -16.27 -3.92
N VAL A 182 10.62 -15.53 -3.77
CA VAL A 182 10.23 -14.40 -4.62
C VAL A 182 11.19 -13.20 -4.44
N LYS A 183 11.62 -12.57 -5.54
CA LYS A 183 12.45 -11.36 -5.54
C LYS A 183 11.74 -10.21 -6.25
N TYR A 184 11.36 -9.19 -5.49
CA TYR A 184 10.70 -7.98 -5.99
C TYR A 184 11.74 -6.96 -6.44
N TYR A 185 11.81 -6.72 -7.74
CA TYR A 185 12.52 -5.60 -8.35
C TYR A 185 11.51 -4.57 -8.85
N TYR A 186 11.86 -3.29 -8.68
CA TYR A 186 11.09 -2.15 -9.17
C TYR A 186 11.09 -1.97 -10.70
N LEU A 187 11.78 -2.85 -11.40
CA LEU A 187 11.69 -3.01 -12.84
C LEU A 187 11.65 -4.51 -13.06
N LEU A 188 10.46 -5.09 -13.13
CA LEU A 188 10.28 -6.46 -13.59
C LEU A 188 10.89 -6.53 -14.98
N HIS A 189 12.09 -7.10 -15.10
CA HIS A 189 12.67 -7.41 -16.40
C HIS A 189 11.60 -8.17 -17.21
N PRO A 190 11.39 -7.86 -18.50
CA PRO A 190 10.31 -8.45 -19.28
C PRO A 190 10.24 -9.99 -19.19
N THR A 191 11.39 -10.65 -19.04
CA THR A 191 11.46 -12.11 -18.84
C THR A 191 10.89 -12.56 -17.50
N MET A 192 11.11 -11.86 -16.39
CA MET A 192 10.51 -12.21 -15.10
C MET A 192 8.98 -12.05 -15.12
N LEU A 193 8.50 -11.02 -15.81
CA LEU A 193 7.06 -10.80 -15.99
C LEU A 193 6.43 -11.99 -16.75
N ALA A 194 7.08 -12.44 -17.84
CA ALA A 194 6.59 -13.51 -18.69
C ALA A 194 6.74 -14.91 -18.07
N GLU A 195 7.86 -15.20 -17.41
CA GLU A 195 8.22 -16.56 -16.97
C GLU A 195 7.79 -16.88 -15.54
N LEU A 196 7.66 -15.87 -14.66
CA LEU A 196 7.35 -16.09 -13.24
C LEU A 196 6.01 -15.49 -12.84
N VAL A 197 5.81 -14.21 -13.15
CA VAL A 197 4.62 -13.48 -12.68
C VAL A 197 3.36 -13.94 -13.41
N ARG A 198 3.41 -14.07 -14.73
CA ARG A 198 2.25 -14.48 -15.53
C ARG A 198 1.76 -15.90 -15.18
N PRO A 199 2.62 -16.95 -15.12
CA PRO A 199 2.18 -18.28 -14.70
C PRO A 199 1.61 -18.30 -13.27
N SER A 200 2.15 -17.47 -12.37
CA SER A 200 1.64 -17.35 -10.99
C SER A 200 0.23 -16.72 -10.95
N ILE A 201 -0.01 -15.67 -11.74
CA ILE A 201 -1.34 -15.05 -11.87
C ILE A 201 -2.34 -16.05 -12.47
N ASP A 202 -1.93 -16.78 -13.51
CA ASP A 202 -2.76 -17.80 -14.13
C ASP A 202 -3.07 -18.93 -13.13
N TYR A 203 -2.10 -19.36 -12.32
CA TYR A 203 -2.35 -20.33 -11.26
C TYR A 203 -3.42 -19.86 -10.27
N VAL A 204 -3.33 -18.61 -9.77
CA VAL A 204 -4.36 -18.04 -8.88
C VAL A 204 -5.72 -17.98 -9.58
N ARG A 205 -5.77 -17.62 -10.87
CA ARG A 205 -7.01 -17.59 -11.66
C ARG A 205 -7.71 -18.95 -11.71
N HIS A 206 -6.95 -20.04 -11.80
CA HIS A 206 -7.49 -21.41 -11.82
C HIS A 206 -7.98 -21.90 -10.45
N LYS A 207 -7.66 -21.20 -9.35
CA LYS A 207 -8.19 -21.50 -8.01
C LYS A 207 -9.56 -20.89 -7.73
N ARG A 208 -10.14 -20.18 -8.70
CA ARG A 208 -11.45 -19.53 -8.56
C ARG A 208 -12.56 -20.57 -8.33
N PHE A 209 -13.41 -20.34 -7.33
CA PHE A 209 -14.61 -21.12 -7.08
C PHE A 209 -15.65 -20.95 -8.19
N ARG A 210 -16.66 -21.84 -8.24
CA ARG A 210 -17.79 -21.73 -9.18
C ARG A 210 -18.57 -20.42 -9.02
N SER A 211 -18.61 -19.86 -7.81
CA SER A 211 -19.22 -18.56 -7.51
C SER A 211 -18.49 -17.36 -8.15
N GLY A 212 -17.25 -17.56 -8.59
CA GLY A 212 -16.34 -16.47 -8.98
C GLY A 212 -15.45 -15.96 -7.85
N ASN A 213 -15.64 -16.44 -6.61
CA ASN A 213 -14.81 -16.09 -5.45
C ASN A 213 -13.48 -16.87 -5.42
N PHE A 214 -12.60 -16.56 -4.47
CA PHE A 214 -11.27 -17.18 -4.33
C PHE A 214 -11.05 -17.73 -2.91
N PRO A 215 -10.30 -18.85 -2.77
CA PRO A 215 -10.02 -19.46 -1.48
C PRO A 215 -9.05 -18.60 -0.65
N SER A 216 -9.16 -18.71 0.67
CA SER A 216 -8.25 -17.98 1.60
C SER A 216 -6.86 -18.60 1.68
N SER A 217 -6.72 -19.88 1.35
CA SER A 217 -5.46 -20.60 1.26
C SER A 217 -5.60 -21.74 0.24
N LEU A 218 -4.49 -22.26 -0.29
CA LEU A 218 -4.54 -23.28 -1.36
C LEU A 218 -5.22 -24.59 -0.96
N SER A 219 -5.27 -24.89 0.35
CA SER A 219 -5.93 -26.07 0.91
C SER A 219 -7.37 -25.79 1.37
N ASN A 220 -7.82 -24.54 1.36
CA ASN A 220 -9.17 -24.21 1.83
C ASN A 220 -10.19 -24.33 0.69
N GLU A 221 -11.12 -25.25 0.84
CA GLU A 221 -12.22 -25.49 -0.11
C GLU A 221 -13.49 -24.71 0.25
N SER A 222 -13.48 -23.95 1.34
CA SER A 222 -14.63 -23.20 1.86
C SER A 222 -14.82 -21.86 1.15
N ASP A 223 -15.89 -21.75 0.37
CA ASP A 223 -16.31 -20.53 -0.32
C ASP A 223 -17.20 -19.65 0.57
N ARG A 224 -16.58 -18.89 1.49
CA ARG A 224 -17.30 -18.05 2.47
C ARG A 224 -16.74 -16.64 2.63
N LEU A 225 -15.43 -16.46 2.49
CA LEU A 225 -14.79 -15.17 2.75
C LEU A 225 -14.85 -14.28 1.51
N VAL A 226 -15.47 -13.12 1.66
CA VAL A 226 -15.61 -12.10 0.60
C VAL A 226 -15.05 -10.78 1.14
N HIS A 227 -13.75 -10.78 1.46
CA HIS A 227 -13.04 -9.64 2.03
C HIS A 227 -11.85 -9.23 1.17
N TRP A 228 -11.30 -8.03 1.42
CA TRP A 228 -10.07 -7.59 0.78
C TRP A 228 -8.87 -8.48 1.14
N CYS A 229 -8.78 -8.93 2.39
CA CYS A 229 -7.70 -9.82 2.82
C CYS A 229 -7.85 -11.25 2.27
N HIS A 230 -9.08 -11.73 2.09
CA HIS A 230 -9.35 -13.09 1.61
C HIS A 230 -10.63 -13.10 0.78
N GLY A 231 -10.50 -13.43 -0.52
CA GLY A 231 -11.60 -13.53 -1.47
C GLY A 231 -11.46 -12.59 -2.67
N ALA A 232 -12.51 -12.57 -3.49
CA ALA A 232 -12.56 -11.78 -4.73
C ALA A 232 -12.24 -10.28 -4.55
N PRO A 233 -12.68 -9.57 -3.49
CA PRO A 233 -12.39 -8.15 -3.33
C PRO A 233 -10.90 -7.81 -3.22
N GLY A 234 -10.06 -8.75 -2.76
CA GLY A 234 -8.60 -8.60 -2.77
C GLY A 234 -7.99 -8.94 -4.13
N VAL A 235 -8.36 -10.10 -4.67
CA VAL A 235 -7.79 -10.66 -5.90
C VAL A 235 -8.06 -9.78 -7.14
N ILE A 236 -9.19 -9.06 -7.17
CA ILE A 236 -9.55 -8.21 -8.31
C ILE A 236 -8.49 -7.13 -8.61
N HIS A 237 -7.79 -6.62 -7.61
CA HIS A 237 -6.74 -5.63 -7.81
C HIS A 237 -5.56 -6.18 -8.63
N MET A 238 -5.16 -7.42 -8.34
CA MET A 238 -4.13 -8.13 -9.11
C MET A 238 -4.60 -8.36 -10.56
N LEU A 239 -5.85 -8.80 -10.77
CA LEU A 239 -6.39 -9.07 -12.10
C LEU A 239 -6.49 -7.80 -12.96
N ILE A 240 -6.95 -6.69 -12.38
CA ILE A 240 -7.00 -5.38 -13.07
C ILE A 240 -5.59 -4.92 -13.43
N MET A 241 -4.62 -5.07 -12.52
CA MET A 241 -3.24 -4.67 -12.79
C MET A 241 -2.62 -5.54 -13.89
N ALA A 242 -2.81 -6.86 -13.83
CA ALA A 242 -2.35 -7.79 -14.85
C ALA A 242 -2.90 -7.43 -16.24
N TYR A 243 -4.18 -7.07 -16.31
CA TYR A 243 -4.82 -6.62 -17.54
C TYR A 243 -4.27 -5.28 -18.06
N LYS A 244 -4.01 -4.32 -17.17
CA LYS A 244 -3.42 -3.03 -17.57
C LYS A 244 -2.02 -3.19 -18.14
N VAL A 245 -1.20 -4.03 -17.50
CA VAL A 245 0.18 -4.30 -17.94
C VAL A 245 0.19 -5.11 -19.25
N SER A 246 -0.75 -6.04 -19.44
CA SER A 246 -0.83 -6.80 -20.70
C SER A 246 -1.34 -5.96 -21.88
N ARG A 247 -2.05 -4.86 -21.63
CA ARG A 247 -2.55 -3.92 -22.66
C ARG A 247 -1.66 -2.73 -22.93
N SER A 248 -0.69 -2.40 -22.07
CA SER A 248 0.32 -1.38 -22.40
C SER A 248 1.32 -1.99 -23.39
N GLU A 249 1.12 -1.72 -24.68
CA GLU A 249 1.83 -2.24 -25.87
C GLU A 249 3.34 -1.91 -25.96
N GLN A 250 4.08 -1.86 -24.85
CA GLN A 250 5.55 -1.78 -24.82
C GLN A 250 6.24 -3.03 -24.26
N CYS A 251 5.49 -4.06 -23.90
CA CYS A 251 6.00 -5.43 -23.92
C CYS A 251 5.35 -6.13 -25.12
N CYS A 252 6.01 -6.07 -26.27
CA CYS A 252 5.62 -6.82 -27.46
C CYS A 252 5.37 -8.29 -27.10
N MET A 253 4.25 -8.82 -27.60
CA MET A 253 3.78 -10.21 -27.51
C MET A 253 2.84 -10.58 -26.37
N LEU A 254 1.65 -9.97 -26.30
CA LEU A 254 0.53 -10.55 -25.55
C LEU A 254 -0.79 -10.42 -26.33
N HIS A 255 -1.02 -11.35 -27.27
CA HIS A 255 -2.38 -11.69 -27.68
C HIS A 255 -3.05 -12.44 -26.51
N PHE A 256 -3.98 -11.77 -25.84
CA PHE A 256 -4.97 -12.40 -24.96
C PHE A 256 -6.31 -12.42 -25.70
N TYR A 257 -6.53 -13.37 -26.58
CA TYR A 257 -7.86 -13.90 -26.98
C TYR A 257 -7.64 -15.06 -27.95
N SER A 258 -7.77 -16.27 -27.43
CA SER A 258 -8.28 -17.48 -28.09
C SER A 258 -8.19 -18.63 -27.09
#